data_AF-A0A2V8S5G6-F1
#
_entry.id   AF-A0A2V8S5G6-F1
#
_cell.length_a   1.000
_cell.length_b   1.000
_cell.length_c   1.000
_cell.angle_alpha   90.00
_cell.angle_beta   90.00
_cell.angle_gamma   90.00
#
_symmetry.space_group_name_H-M   'P 1'
#
loop_
_entity.id
_entity.type
_entity.pdbx_description
1 polymer ?
#
loop_
_entity_poly.entity_id
_entity_poly.type
_entity_poly.pdbx_seq_one_letter_code
_entity_poly.pdbx_strand_id
1 'polypeptide(L)'
;MKGGMGEQAQIYEFGDFRLDAAKRLLLKRDGEAVPLTPKVFDTLLYLIENRGTVLTKDELMTALWPDTVVEENNLGQNISKLRGVLGRTGASTATS
;
A
#
# COMPACT_ATOMS: atom_id res chain seq x y z
N MET A 1 -25.80 8.42 -2.13
CA MET A 1 -25.06 8.79 -3.37
C MET A 1 -23.59 8.93 -3.02
N LYS A 2 -22.78 7.87 -3.19
CA LYS A 2 -21.32 7.99 -3.33
C LYS A 2 -21.03 7.63 -4.77
N GLY A 3 -20.53 8.61 -5.53
CA GLY A 3 -20.37 8.57 -6.98
C GLY A 3 -19.67 7.29 -7.44
N GLY A 4 -20.09 6.81 -8.61
CA GLY A 4 -19.62 5.56 -9.21
C GLY A 4 -18.10 5.44 -9.16
N MET A 5 -17.65 4.31 -8.62
CA MET A 5 -16.30 3.81 -8.76
C MET A 5 -16.12 3.43 -10.23
N GLY A 6 -15.99 4.46 -11.07
CA GLY A 6 -15.67 4.32 -12.47
C GLY A 6 -14.36 3.57 -12.57
N GLU A 7 -14.35 2.68 -13.53
CA GLU A 7 -13.22 1.97 -14.14
C GLU A 7 -12.16 2.96 -14.67
N GLN A 8 -11.60 3.76 -13.78
CA GLN A 8 -10.50 4.66 -14.03
C GLN A 8 -9.30 3.97 -13.42
N ALA A 9 -8.36 3.52 -14.25
CA ALA A 9 -7.13 2.91 -13.79
C ALA A 9 -6.37 3.90 -12.90
N GLN A 10 -6.63 3.85 -11.59
CA GLN A 10 -5.92 4.63 -10.58
C GLN A 10 -4.55 3.98 -10.41
N ILE A 11 -3.61 4.49 -11.18
CA ILE A 11 -2.21 4.11 -11.09
C ILE A 11 -1.53 5.12 -10.18
N TYR A 12 -0.89 4.63 -9.13
CA TYR A 12 -0.12 5.42 -8.19
C TYR A 12 1.36 5.12 -8.35
N GLU A 13 2.17 6.14 -8.55
CA GLU A 13 3.62 6.02 -8.70
C GLU A 13 4.31 6.68 -7.50
N PHE A 14 5.19 5.93 -6.82
CA PHE A 14 5.91 6.40 -5.64
C PHE A 14 7.28 5.71 -5.53
N GLY A 15 8.34 6.52 -5.39
CA GLY A 15 9.71 6.01 -5.45
C GLY A 15 9.97 5.25 -6.75
N ASP A 16 10.42 3.99 -6.64
CA ASP A 16 10.62 3.07 -7.77
C ASP A 16 9.50 2.04 -7.91
N PHE A 17 8.31 2.36 -7.42
CA PHE A 17 7.15 1.48 -7.46
C PHE A 17 5.96 2.14 -8.15
N ARG A 18 5.19 1.32 -8.84
CA ARG A 18 3.95 1.65 -9.55
C ARG A 18 2.86 0.70 -9.09
N LEU A 19 1.88 1.21 -8.38
CA LEU A 19 0.72 0.48 -7.92
C LEU A 19 -0.44 0.70 -8.90
N ASP A 20 -0.95 -0.39 -9.46
CA ASP A 20 -2.12 -0.41 -10.31
C ASP A 20 -3.32 -0.87 -9.46
N ALA A 21 -4.18 0.07 -9.05
CA ALA A 21 -5.35 -0.22 -8.23
C ALA A 21 -6.39 -1.05 -8.99
N ALA A 22 -6.50 -0.86 -10.31
CA ALA A 22 -7.44 -1.60 -11.14
C ALA A 22 -7.06 -3.07 -11.27
N LYS A 23 -5.76 -3.35 -11.44
CA LYS A 23 -5.25 -4.73 -11.54
C LYS A 23 -4.83 -5.33 -10.20
N ARG A 24 -4.85 -4.55 -9.12
CA ARG A 24 -4.32 -4.90 -7.81
C ARG A 24 -2.87 -5.41 -7.87
N LEU A 25 -2.05 -4.75 -8.68
CA LEU A 25 -0.65 -5.13 -8.93
C LEU A 25 0.30 -4.05 -8.43
N LEU A 26 1.37 -4.47 -7.77
CA LEU A 26 2.53 -3.62 -7.51
C LEU A 26 3.63 -3.99 -8.49
N LEU A 27 4.10 -3.03 -9.27
CA LEU A 27 5.20 -3.16 -10.21
C LEU A 27 6.38 -2.32 -9.70
N LYS A 28 7.60 -2.82 -9.87
CA LYS A 28 8.80 -1.99 -9.77
C LYS A 28 8.97 -1.16 -11.05
N ARG A 29 9.80 -0.13 -10.98
CA ARG A 29 10.20 0.70 -12.13
C ARG A 29 10.86 -0.09 -13.24
N ASP A 30 11.49 -1.21 -12.91
CA ASP A 30 12.08 -2.17 -13.86
C ASP A 30 11.02 -3.04 -14.58
N GLY A 31 9.74 -2.95 -14.18
CA GLY A 31 8.64 -3.75 -14.71
C GLY A 31 8.39 -5.07 -13.97
N GLU A 32 9.23 -5.41 -12.98
CA GLU A 32 9.05 -6.60 -12.15
C GLU A 32 7.80 -6.50 -11.27
N ALA A 33 6.91 -7.50 -11.36
CA ALA A 33 5.74 -7.60 -10.50
C ALA A 33 6.14 -8.09 -9.11
N VAL A 34 5.73 -7.31 -8.11
CA VAL A 34 5.96 -7.60 -6.70
C VAL A 34 4.69 -8.21 -6.12
N PRO A 35 4.69 -9.51 -5.80
CA PRO A 35 3.51 -10.15 -5.23
C PRO A 35 3.24 -9.61 -3.83
N LEU A 36 2.08 -8.99 -3.66
CA LEU A 36 1.56 -8.58 -2.37
C LEU A 36 0.34 -9.42 -2.02
N THR A 37 0.18 -9.72 -0.73
CA THR A 37 -1.07 -10.29 -0.26
C THR A 37 -2.18 -9.24 -0.38
N PRO A 38 -3.46 -9.64 -0.57
CA PRO A 38 -4.57 -8.70 -0.74
C PRO A 38 -4.64 -7.65 0.38
N LYS A 39 -4.45 -8.07 1.64
CA LYS A 39 -4.46 -7.15 2.79
C LYS A 39 -3.29 -6.18 2.82
N VAL A 40 -2.10 -6.63 2.43
CA VAL A 40 -0.92 -5.75 2.34
C VAL A 40 -1.12 -4.73 1.22
N PHE A 41 -1.71 -5.15 0.10
CA PHE A 41 -2.07 -4.25 -1.00
C PHE A 41 -3.11 -3.21 -0.58
N ASP A 42 -4.21 -3.63 0.05
CA ASP A 42 -5.25 -2.72 0.55
C ASP A 42 -4.67 -1.72 1.55
N THR A 43 -3.77 -2.17 2.42
CA THR A 43 -3.06 -1.30 3.38
C THR A 43 -2.25 -0.23 2.66
N LEU A 44 -1.48 -0.62 1.65
CA LEU A 44 -0.67 0.31 0.87
C LEU A 44 -1.52 1.30 0.07
N LEU A 45 -2.58 0.82 -0.59
CA LEU A 45 -3.51 1.66 -1.33
C LEU A 45 -4.14 2.71 -0.41
N TYR A 46 -4.64 2.29 0.75
CA TYR A 46 -5.26 3.20 1.71
C TYR A 46 -4.27 4.26 2.21
N LEU A 47 -3.01 3.88 2.48
CA LEU A 47 -1.95 4.82 2.86
C LEU A 47 -1.64 5.84 1.76
N ILE A 48 -1.67 5.42 0.49
CA ILE A 48 -1.42 6.29 -0.67
C ILE A 48 -2.59 7.22 -0.94
N GLU A 49 -3.82 6.74 -0.83
CA GLU A 49 -5.04 7.55 -0.99
C GLU A 49 -5.13 8.63 0.10
N ASN A 50 -4.70 8.30 1.31
CA ASN A 50 -4.65 9.23 2.44
C ASN A 50 -3.26 9.84 2.66
N ARG A 51 -2.43 9.88 1.62
CA ARG A 51 -1.08 10.48 1.71
C ARG A 51 -1.19 11.93 2.19
N GLY A 52 -0.36 12.30 3.15
CA GLY A 52 -0.36 13.65 3.74
C GLY A 52 -1.30 13.83 4.93
N THR A 53 -2.06 12.78 5.31
CA THR A 53 -2.86 12.77 6.54
C THR A 53 -2.19 11.89 7.58
N VAL A 54 -2.23 12.31 8.86
CA VAL A 54 -1.81 11.46 9.97
C VAL A 54 -2.92 10.46 10.25
N LEU A 55 -2.78 9.26 9.73
CA LEU A 55 -3.68 8.16 10.02
C LEU A 55 -3.34 7.54 11.37
N THR A 56 -4.35 7.36 12.21
CA THR A 56 -4.18 6.64 13.46
C THR A 56 -4.27 5.13 13.22
N LYS A 57 -3.76 4.38 14.20
CA LYS A 57 -3.89 2.92 14.20
C LYS A 57 -5.35 2.47 14.12
N ASP A 58 -6.23 3.12 14.87
CA ASP A 58 -7.65 2.79 14.93
C ASP A 58 -8.32 3.01 13.57
N GLU A 59 -8.05 4.14 12.91
CA GLU A 59 -8.56 4.41 11.57
C GLU A 59 -8.09 3.39 10.53
N LEU A 60 -6.81 3.01 10.58
CA LEU A 60 -6.29 1.95 9.73
C LEU A 60 -6.99 0.62 10.02
N MET A 61 -7.21 0.29 11.30
CA MET A 61 -7.89 -0.93 11.69
C MET A 61 -9.35 -0.95 11.23
N THR A 62 -10.10 0.13 11.43
CA THR A 62 -11.49 0.25 10.98
C THR A 62 -11.63 0.24 9.47
N ALA A 63 -10.75 0.94 8.74
CA ALA A 63 -10.85 1.03 7.28
C ALA A 63 -10.45 -0.28 6.58
N LEU A 64 -9.40 -0.94 7.06
CA LEU A 64 -8.85 -2.13 6.41
C LEU A 64 -9.44 -3.44 6.96
N TRP A 65 -9.94 -3.44 8.20
CA TRP A 65 -10.54 -4.59 8.86
C TRP A 65 -11.84 -4.23 9.62
N PRO A 66 -12.87 -3.74 8.91
CA PRO A 66 -14.15 -3.43 9.55
C PRO A 66 -14.86 -4.67 10.12
N ASP A 67 -14.61 -5.84 9.52
CA ASP A 67 -15.33 -7.10 9.80
C ASP A 67 -14.40 -8.22 10.30
N THR A 68 -13.21 -7.88 10.77
CA THR A 68 -12.23 -8.87 11.21
C THR A 68 -11.62 -8.46 12.54
N VAL A 69 -11.79 -9.31 13.55
CA VAL A 69 -11.09 -9.21 14.85
C VAL A 69 -9.62 -9.59 14.64
N VAL A 70 -8.88 -8.77 13.92
CA VAL A 70 -7.42 -8.91 13.81
C VAL A 70 -6.78 -8.30 15.04
N GLU A 71 -5.92 -9.08 15.68
CA GLU A 71 -5.05 -8.55 16.72
C GLU A 71 -4.17 -7.42 16.17
N GLU A 72 -3.87 -6.45 17.02
CA GLU A 72 -2.96 -5.32 16.76
C GLU A 72 -1.63 -5.72 16.12
N ASN A 73 -1.18 -6.96 16.36
CA ASN A 73 0.03 -7.54 15.76
C ASN A 73 -0.03 -7.64 14.23
N ASN A 74 -1.21 -7.83 13.63
CA ASN A 74 -1.33 -8.00 12.17
C ASN A 74 -1.00 -6.71 11.41
N LEU A 75 -1.42 -5.55 11.93
CA LEU A 75 -1.08 -4.26 11.34
C LEU A 75 0.44 -4.05 11.33
N GLY A 76 1.10 -4.26 12.47
CA GLY A 76 2.56 -4.13 12.57
C GLY A 76 3.31 -5.04 11.61
N GLN A 77 2.81 -6.27 11.41
CA GLN A 77 3.38 -7.22 10.45
C GLN A 77 3.15 -6.80 9.00
N ASN A 78 1.98 -6.27 8.65
CA ASN A 78 1.71 -5.77 7.30
C ASN A 78 2.58 -4.55 6.97
N ILE A 79 2.69 -3.60 7.90
CA ILE A 79 3.58 -2.44 7.76
C ILE A 79 5.04 -2.89 7.66
N SER A 80 5.48 -3.86 8.46
CA SER A 80 6.83 -4.41 8.39
C SER A 80 7.11 -5.10 7.05
N LYS A 81 6.15 -5.88 6.53
CA LYS A 81 6.24 -6.48 5.20
C LYS A 81 6.30 -5.42 4.11
N LEU A 82 5.45 -4.39 4.17
CA LEU A 82 5.49 -3.26 3.24
C LEU A 82 6.86 -2.57 3.29
N ARG A 83 7.37 -2.27 4.48
CA ARG A 83 8.73 -1.71 4.64
C ARG A 83 9.80 -2.65 4.11
N GLY A 84 9.65 -3.96 4.25
CA GLY A 84 10.58 -4.94 3.70
C GLY A 84 10.57 -4.95 2.17
N VAL A 85 9.40 -4.83 1.56
CA VAL A 85 9.19 -4.79 0.11
C VAL A 85 9.66 -3.46 -0.49
N LEU A 86 9.23 -2.34 0.11
CA LEU A 86 9.48 -0.98 -0.38
C LEU A 86 10.87 -0.48 0.03
N GLY A 87 11.30 -0.77 1.25
CA GLY A 87 12.55 -0.29 1.84
C GLY A 87 13.80 -1.03 1.35
N ARG A 88 13.66 -2.17 0.67
CA ARG A 88 14.80 -2.82 0.01
C ARG A 88 15.34 -2.03 -1.18
N THR A 89 14.59 -1.04 -1.66
CA THR A 89 14.98 -0.13 -2.74
C THR A 89 15.57 1.20 -2.24
N GLY A 90 15.67 1.41 -0.92
CA GLY A 90 16.25 2.62 -0.32
C GLY A 90 17.76 2.56 -0.03
N ALA A 91 18.46 1.50 -0.46
CA ALA A 91 19.91 1.38 -0.28
C ALA A 91 20.65 1.80 -1.56
N SER A 92 20.46 3.05 -1.96
CA SER A 92 21.43 3.76 -2.80
C SER A 92 21.64 5.13 -2.19
N THR A 93 22.38 5.13 -1.08
CA THR A 93 23.25 6.25 -0.73
C THR A 93 24.31 6.36 -1.82
N ALA A 94 23.95 6.94 -2.96
CA ALA A 94 24.92 7.51 -3.88
C ALA A 94 25.27 8.90 -3.34
N THR A 95 26.21 8.91 -2.39
CA THR A 95 27.12 10.04 -2.24
C THR A 95 28.20 9.83 -3.30
N SER A 96 28.08 10.48 -4.45
CA SER A 96 29.17 10.92 -5.33
C SER A 96 28.62 11.82 -6.43
#